data_AF-A0A351MDD5-F1
#
_entry.id   AF-A0A351MDD5-F1
#
_cell.length_a   1.000
_cell.length_b   1.000
_cell.length_c   1.000
_cell.angle_alpha   90.00
_cell.angle_beta   90.00
_cell.angle_gamma   90.00
#
_symmetry.space_group_name_H-M   'P 1'
#
loop_
_entity.id
_entity.type
_entity.pdbx_description
1 polymer ?
#
loop_
_entity_poly.entity_id
_entity_poly.type
_entity_poly.pdbx_seq_one_letter_code
_entity_poly.pdbx_strand_id
1 'polypeptide(L)'
;MTTELTAFVSSASTQVEPMSQRATAALEQIAAMQIDSDLMYEVGGEELRAVKARMSDLDAQRKSITRPLDDAKKAVMDMFRRPLAMLEQAEQSLKGKLLAWSAEQERRRREEQAERERVARLERERLALEAKRLAAAGRAAAAEEVAQQAQQVVAATVPEAEAPRAAGIATVERWTFEVTDMAALVAYVAAHPGYLYLLEANQAELRKLVQTRKGGMALPGVRAYTTQHIAARS
;
A
#
# COMPACT_ATOMS: atom_id res chain seq x y z
N MET A 1 20.12 23.74 22.37
CA MET A 1 20.06 22.46 21.62
C MET A 1 20.88 22.49 20.33
N THR A 2 20.82 23.56 19.52
CA THR A 2 21.65 23.71 18.31
C THR A 2 23.16 23.77 18.61
N THR A 3 23.58 24.47 19.67
CA THR A 3 25.01 24.61 20.01
C THR A 3 25.69 23.29 20.41
N GLU A 4 24.99 22.42 21.14
CA GLU A 4 25.53 21.13 21.57
C GLU A 4 25.60 20.11 20.43
N LEU A 5 24.63 20.13 19.51
CA LEU A 5 24.67 19.30 18.31
C LEU A 5 25.84 19.70 17.40
N THR A 6 26.09 21.02 17.24
CA THR A 6 27.24 21.53 16.49
C THR A 6 28.57 21.14 17.14
N ALA A 7 28.65 21.17 18.48
CA ALA A 7 29.84 20.74 19.21
C ALA A 7 30.12 19.23 19.05
N PHE A 8 29.06 18.40 19.07
CA PHE A 8 29.17 16.95 18.82
C PHE A 8 29.61 16.62 17.40
N VAL A 9 29.05 17.30 16.39
CA VAL A 9 29.46 17.11 14.99
C VAL A 9 30.91 17.59 14.77
N SER A 10 31.31 18.68 15.43
CA SER A 10 32.69 19.19 15.38
C SER A 10 33.70 18.23 16.03
N SER A 11 33.37 17.63 17.17
CA SER A 11 34.23 16.64 17.82
C SER A 11 34.35 15.35 17.01
N ALA A 12 33.24 14.87 16.42
CA ALA A 12 33.24 13.72 15.51
C ALA A 12 34.08 13.99 14.25
N SER A 13 34.01 15.20 13.69
CA SER A 13 34.81 15.60 12.51
C SER A 13 36.32 15.56 12.82
N THR A 14 36.72 16.08 13.98
CA THR A 14 38.12 16.03 14.45
C THR A 14 38.65 14.60 14.59
N GLN A 15 37.80 13.63 14.96
CA GLN A 15 38.20 12.22 15.11
C GLN A 15 38.41 11.49 13.77
N VAL A 16 37.68 11.88 12.72
CA VAL A 16 37.72 11.23 11.39
C VAL A 16 38.83 11.81 10.51
N GLU A 17 39.24 13.07 10.73
CA GLU A 17 40.29 13.76 9.98
C GLU A 17 41.59 12.94 9.75
N PRO A 18 42.22 12.30 10.76
CA PRO A 18 43.42 11.49 10.53
C PRO A 18 43.16 10.24 9.67
N MET A 19 41.93 9.71 9.67
CA MET A 19 41.57 8.57 8.82
C MET A 19 41.35 9.02 7.37
N SER A 20 40.77 10.21 7.16
CA SER A 20 40.64 10.84 5.86
C SER A 20 42.02 11.08 5.22
N GLN A 21 42.98 11.61 5.97
CA GLN A 21 44.35 11.83 5.49
C GLN A 21 45.03 10.53 5.08
N ARG A 22 44.87 9.45 5.87
CA ARG A 22 45.39 8.11 5.52
C ARG A 22 44.71 7.53 4.28
N ALA A 23 43.41 7.77 4.09
CA ALA A 23 42.68 7.33 2.91
C ALA A 23 43.18 8.04 1.64
N THR A 24 43.40 9.36 1.70
CA THR A 24 43.99 10.12 0.60
C THR A 24 45.38 9.62 0.23
N ALA A 25 46.26 9.43 1.23
CA ALA A 25 47.61 8.91 0.99
C ALA A 25 47.60 7.52 0.34
N ALA A 26 46.73 6.62 0.82
CA ALA A 26 46.58 5.30 0.21
C ALA A 26 46.06 5.37 -1.23
N LEU A 27 45.12 6.28 -1.52
CA LEU A 27 44.60 6.49 -2.87
C LEU A 27 45.69 6.99 -3.83
N GLU A 28 46.50 7.96 -3.40
CA GLU A 28 47.63 8.49 -4.19
C GLU A 28 48.68 7.40 -4.46
N GLN A 29 49.03 6.60 -3.45
CA GLN A 29 49.96 5.48 -3.58
C GLN A 29 49.44 4.42 -4.59
N ILE A 30 48.15 4.07 -4.51
CA ILE A 30 47.53 3.08 -5.41
C ILE A 30 47.41 3.64 -6.83
N ALA A 31 47.11 4.93 -6.99
CA ALA A 31 47.03 5.57 -8.31
C ALA A 31 48.38 5.55 -9.06
N ALA A 32 49.50 5.62 -8.33
CA ALA A 32 50.84 5.52 -8.89
C ALA A 32 51.33 4.07 -9.08
N MET A 33 50.62 3.08 -8.52
CA MET A 33 51.03 1.67 -8.55
C MET A 33 50.74 1.02 -9.90
N GLN A 34 51.74 0.37 -10.48
CA GLN A 34 51.59 -0.50 -11.65
C GLN A 34 51.79 -1.96 -11.24
N ILE A 35 50.86 -2.83 -11.63
CA ILE A 35 50.93 -4.27 -11.38
C ILE A 35 51.34 -4.96 -12.69
N ASP A 36 52.65 -5.05 -12.91
CA ASP A 36 53.27 -5.58 -14.14
C ASP A 36 54.14 -6.82 -13.90
N SER A 37 54.21 -7.29 -12.65
CA SER A 37 55.01 -8.44 -12.22
C SER A 37 54.32 -9.19 -11.08
N ASP A 38 54.70 -10.46 -10.89
CA ASP A 38 54.17 -11.32 -9.83
C ASP A 38 54.40 -10.72 -8.43
N LEU A 39 55.58 -10.12 -8.19
CA LEU A 39 55.89 -9.41 -6.95
C LEU A 39 54.93 -8.23 -6.73
N MET A 40 54.66 -7.43 -7.77
CA MET A 40 53.72 -6.31 -7.67
C MET A 40 52.28 -6.78 -7.48
N TYR A 41 51.92 -7.96 -7.97
CA TYR A 41 50.61 -8.57 -7.71
C TYR A 41 50.45 -8.97 -6.24
N GLU A 42 51.49 -9.54 -5.62
CA GLU A 42 51.49 -9.86 -4.19
C GLU A 42 51.38 -8.58 -3.33
N VAL A 43 52.19 -7.55 -3.62
CA VAL A 43 52.14 -6.24 -2.95
C VAL A 43 50.76 -5.59 -3.11
N GLY A 44 50.19 -5.62 -4.32
CA GLY A 44 48.84 -5.11 -4.57
C GLY A 44 47.76 -5.86 -3.77
N GLY A 45 47.94 -7.17 -3.60
CA GLY A 45 47.07 -8.00 -2.75
C GLY A 45 47.15 -7.63 -1.26
N GLU A 46 48.35 -7.34 -0.74
CA GLU A 46 48.54 -6.86 0.63
C GLU A 46 47.94 -5.47 0.84
N GLU A 47 48.18 -4.55 -0.08
CA GLU A 47 47.61 -3.20 0.02
C GLU A 47 46.09 -3.20 -0.11
N LEU A 48 45.51 -4.07 -0.94
CA LEU A 48 44.07 -4.26 -1.00
C LEU A 48 43.49 -4.71 0.36
N ARG A 49 44.17 -5.62 1.08
CA ARG A 49 43.75 -6.02 2.44
C ARG A 49 43.89 -4.85 3.42
N ALA A 50 44.98 -4.09 3.34
CA ALA A 50 45.19 -2.92 4.20
C ALA A 50 44.12 -1.83 3.99
N VAL A 51 43.74 -1.55 2.73
CA VAL A 51 42.62 -0.65 2.40
C VAL A 51 41.31 -1.19 2.97
N LYS A 52 41.04 -2.48 2.81
CA LYS A 52 39.84 -3.12 3.36
C LYS A 52 39.77 -3.02 4.89
N ALA A 53 40.90 -3.15 5.59
CA ALA A 53 40.96 -2.95 7.04
C ALA A 53 40.65 -1.49 7.42
N ARG A 54 41.27 -0.50 6.76
CA ARG A 54 40.99 0.93 6.98
C ARG A 54 39.51 1.28 6.73
N MET A 55 38.90 0.69 5.71
CA MET A 55 37.45 0.83 5.44
C MET A 55 36.59 0.28 6.60
N SER A 56 36.99 -0.88 7.16
CA SER A 56 36.29 -1.48 8.30
C SER A 56 36.39 -0.61 9.56
N ASP A 57 37.56 -0.03 9.83
CA ASP A 57 37.76 0.87 10.97
C ASP A 57 36.89 2.13 10.87
N LEU A 58 36.79 2.73 9.67
CA LEU A 58 35.90 3.86 9.40
C LEU A 58 34.43 3.49 9.64
N ASP A 59 34.00 2.31 9.18
CA ASP A 59 32.65 1.83 9.39
C ASP A 59 32.36 1.56 10.88
N ALA A 60 33.36 1.07 11.63
CA ALA A 60 33.27 0.85 13.07
C ALA A 60 33.11 2.18 13.83
N GLN A 61 33.91 3.20 13.51
CA GLN A 61 33.77 4.53 14.11
C GLN A 61 32.44 5.20 13.76
N ARG A 62 32.01 5.09 12.50
CA ARG A 62 30.67 5.55 12.09
C ARG A 62 29.61 4.90 12.97
N LYS A 63 29.66 3.57 13.13
CA LYS A 63 28.71 2.81 13.96
C LYS A 63 28.78 3.18 15.44
N SER A 64 29.95 3.46 16.01
CA SER A 64 30.02 3.89 17.42
C SER A 64 29.32 5.22 17.66
N ILE A 65 29.31 6.10 16.66
CA ILE A 65 28.60 7.38 16.70
C ILE A 65 27.10 7.19 16.45
N THR A 66 26.72 6.39 15.44
CA THR A 66 25.30 6.27 15.06
C THR A 66 24.51 5.36 15.99
N ARG A 67 25.11 4.29 16.55
CA ARG A 67 24.40 3.30 17.38
C ARG A 67 23.64 3.93 18.56
N PRO A 68 24.24 4.81 19.39
CA PRO A 68 23.49 5.45 20.47
C PRO A 68 22.32 6.31 19.98
N LEU A 69 22.46 6.93 18.80
CA LEU A 69 21.38 7.71 18.17
C LEU A 69 20.27 6.80 17.65
N ASP A 70 20.63 5.69 17.00
CA ASP A 70 19.71 4.67 16.52
C ASP A 70 18.94 4.03 17.68
N ASP A 71 19.63 3.73 18.78
CA ASP A 71 19.06 3.17 20.00
C ASP A 71 18.13 4.17 20.70
N ALA A 72 18.53 5.43 20.82
CA ALA A 72 17.70 6.49 21.38
C ALA A 72 16.44 6.73 20.54
N LYS A 73 16.60 6.82 19.20
CA LYS A 73 15.48 6.91 18.27
C LYS A 73 14.55 5.72 18.43
N LYS A 74 15.09 4.50 18.49
CA LYS A 74 14.30 3.28 18.68
C LYS A 74 13.53 3.33 19.99
N ALA A 75 14.16 3.69 21.11
CA ALA A 75 13.51 3.80 22.41
C ALA A 75 12.35 4.81 22.40
N VAL A 76 12.54 5.97 21.77
CA VAL A 76 11.47 6.96 21.59
C VAL A 76 10.33 6.38 20.76
N MET A 77 10.62 5.76 19.61
CA MET A 77 9.58 5.15 18.77
C MET A 77 8.82 4.05 19.52
N ASP A 78 9.53 3.21 20.28
CA ASP A 78 8.94 2.11 21.07
C ASP A 78 7.95 2.64 22.12
N MET A 79 8.25 3.78 22.75
CA MET A 79 7.35 4.43 23.71
C MET A 79 6.00 4.82 23.10
N PHE A 80 5.98 5.23 21.83
CA PHE A 80 4.76 5.66 21.13
C PHE A 80 4.06 4.54 20.36
N ARG A 81 4.74 3.43 20.04
CA ARG A 81 4.16 2.32 19.26
C ARG A 81 2.86 1.81 19.85
N ARG A 82 2.85 1.47 21.15
CA ARG A 82 1.67 0.88 21.79
C ARG A 82 0.50 1.87 21.90
N PRO A 83 0.67 3.10 22.41
CA PRO A 83 -0.41 4.10 22.43
C PRO A 83 -0.99 4.37 21.03
N LEU A 84 -0.14 4.52 20.01
CA LEU A 84 -0.60 4.74 18.63
C LEU A 84 -1.40 3.55 18.12
N ALA A 85 -0.93 2.32 18.33
CA ALA A 85 -1.65 1.11 17.93
C ALA A 85 -3.03 1.00 18.62
N MET A 86 -3.13 1.37 19.91
CA MET A 86 -4.40 1.38 20.63
C MET A 86 -5.36 2.44 20.10
N LEU A 87 -4.86 3.64 19.78
CA LEU A 87 -5.67 4.71 19.18
C LEU A 87 -6.12 4.34 17.77
N GLU A 88 -5.25 3.73 16.97
CA GLU A 88 -5.59 3.20 15.65
C GLU A 88 -6.68 2.12 15.75
N GLN A 89 -6.57 1.19 16.70
CA GLN A 89 -7.61 0.19 16.94
C GLN A 89 -8.93 0.83 17.40
N ALA A 90 -8.87 1.84 18.27
CA ALA A 90 -10.05 2.57 18.72
C ALA A 90 -10.73 3.33 17.57
N GLU A 91 -9.93 3.97 16.72
CA GLU A 91 -10.39 4.66 15.51
C GLU A 91 -11.06 3.69 14.53
N GLN A 92 -10.41 2.56 14.22
CA GLN A 92 -10.97 1.51 13.35
C GLN A 92 -12.28 0.96 13.92
N SER A 93 -12.33 0.70 15.23
CA SER A 93 -13.55 0.23 15.91
C SER A 93 -14.68 1.26 15.82
N LEU A 94 -14.38 2.54 16.05
CA LEU A 94 -15.37 3.61 16.00
C LEU A 94 -15.88 3.83 14.57
N LYS A 95 -15.00 3.83 13.57
CA LYS A 95 -15.37 3.87 12.14
C LYS A 95 -16.30 2.72 11.78
N GLY A 96 -15.97 1.49 12.20
CA GLY A 96 -16.82 0.32 12.00
C GLY A 96 -18.21 0.49 12.61
N LYS A 97 -18.31 1.02 13.84
CA LYS A 97 -19.60 1.30 14.50
C LYS A 97 -20.41 2.39 13.77
N LEU A 98 -19.76 3.46 13.30
CA LEU A 98 -20.41 4.53 12.54
C LEU A 98 -20.95 4.02 11.21
N LEU A 99 -20.18 3.20 10.48
CA LEU A 99 -20.62 2.56 9.25
C LEU A 99 -21.77 1.58 9.48
N ALA A 100 -21.68 0.74 10.52
CA ALA A 100 -22.74 -0.20 10.87
C ALA A 100 -24.05 0.53 11.22
N TRP A 101 -23.98 1.63 11.97
CA TRP A 101 -25.14 2.47 12.23
C TRP A 101 -25.72 3.05 10.94
N SER A 102 -24.89 3.61 10.06
CA SER A 102 -25.36 4.16 8.78
C SER A 102 -26.03 3.09 7.90
N ALA A 103 -25.46 1.88 7.85
CA ALA A 103 -26.05 0.75 7.12
C ALA A 103 -27.38 0.29 7.75
N GLU A 104 -27.49 0.31 9.07
CA GLU A 104 -28.73 -0.01 9.80
C GLU A 104 -29.82 1.03 9.54
N GLN A 105 -29.49 2.32 9.54
CA GLN A 105 -30.44 3.38 9.18
C GLN A 105 -30.96 3.20 7.75
N GLU A 106 -30.06 2.87 6.82
CA GLU A 106 -30.43 2.60 5.44
C GLU A 106 -31.33 1.36 5.31
N ARG A 107 -31.02 0.29 6.04
CA ARG A 107 -31.85 -0.93 6.07
C ARG A 107 -33.26 -0.61 6.55
N ARG A 108 -33.40 0.10 7.68
CA ARG A 108 -34.70 0.49 8.22
C ARG A 108 -35.51 1.34 7.25
N ARG A 109 -34.87 2.30 6.57
CA ARG A 109 -35.54 3.09 5.53
C ARG A 109 -36.06 2.20 4.40
N ARG A 110 -35.25 1.26 3.92
CA ARG A 110 -35.65 0.35 2.84
C ARG A 110 -36.80 -0.55 3.25
N GLU A 111 -36.78 -1.08 4.47
CA GLU A 111 -37.86 -1.90 5.02
C GLU A 111 -39.16 -1.11 5.16
N GLU A 112 -39.09 0.12 5.68
CA GLU A 112 -40.26 1.01 5.78
C GLU A 112 -40.81 1.39 4.40
N GLN A 113 -39.92 1.69 3.45
CA GLN A 113 -40.31 1.98 2.07
C GLN A 113 -40.99 0.77 1.41
N ALA A 114 -40.43 -0.42 1.58
CA ALA A 114 -41.01 -1.67 1.06
C ALA A 114 -42.38 -1.97 1.67
N GLU A 115 -42.58 -1.69 2.97
CA GLU A 115 -43.88 -1.85 3.62
C GLU A 115 -44.91 -0.85 3.11
N ARG A 116 -44.54 0.43 2.95
CA ARG A 116 -45.42 1.45 2.35
C ARG A 116 -45.81 1.09 0.91
N GLU A 117 -44.86 0.59 0.12
CA GLU A 117 -45.12 0.09 -1.24
C GLU A 117 -46.02 -1.13 -1.24
N ARG A 118 -45.87 -2.04 -0.28
CA ARG A 118 -46.74 -3.21 -0.11
C ARG A 118 -48.17 -2.79 0.20
N VAL A 119 -48.37 -1.87 1.15
CA VAL A 119 -49.69 -1.34 1.53
C VAL A 119 -50.33 -0.62 0.34
N ALA A 120 -49.58 0.27 -0.34
CA ALA A 120 -50.09 0.95 -1.52
C ALA A 120 -50.45 -0.02 -2.65
N ARG A 121 -49.68 -1.10 -2.85
CA ARG A 121 -50.01 -2.14 -3.83
C ARG A 121 -51.31 -2.87 -3.48
N LEU A 122 -51.48 -3.28 -2.23
CA LEU A 122 -52.70 -3.96 -1.79
C LEU A 122 -53.95 -3.08 -1.95
N GLU A 123 -53.84 -1.79 -1.61
CA GLU A 123 -54.97 -0.86 -1.78
C GLU A 123 -55.29 -0.61 -3.26
N ARG A 124 -54.27 -0.51 -4.12
CA ARG A 124 -54.46 -0.47 -5.58
C ARG A 124 -55.19 -1.69 -6.11
N GLU A 125 -54.77 -2.89 -5.68
CA GLU A 125 -55.39 -4.14 -6.09
C GLU A 125 -56.85 -4.23 -5.63
N ARG A 126 -57.15 -3.78 -4.40
CA ARG A 126 -58.51 -3.71 -3.86
C ARG A 126 -59.40 -2.79 -4.68
N LEU A 127 -58.96 -1.55 -4.92
CA LEU A 127 -59.72 -0.57 -5.72
C LEU A 127 -59.89 -1.04 -7.17
N ALA A 128 -58.86 -1.66 -7.77
CA ALA A 128 -58.96 -2.22 -9.11
C ALA A 128 -59.98 -3.38 -9.19
N LEU A 129 -60.07 -4.23 -8.15
CA LEU A 129 -61.08 -5.28 -8.08
C LEU A 129 -62.49 -4.70 -7.90
N GLU A 130 -62.64 -3.66 -7.09
CA GLU A 130 -63.91 -2.95 -6.89
C GLU A 130 -64.39 -2.27 -8.19
N ALA A 131 -63.49 -1.59 -8.90
CA ALA A 131 -63.78 -1.01 -10.22
C ALA A 131 -64.28 -2.09 -11.21
N LYS A 132 -63.61 -3.26 -11.27
CA LYS A 132 -64.05 -4.39 -12.10
C LYS A 132 -65.46 -4.88 -11.73
N ARG A 133 -65.78 -4.94 -10.43
CA ARG A 133 -67.12 -5.34 -9.96
C ARG A 133 -68.20 -4.33 -10.34
N LEU A 134 -67.94 -3.03 -10.21
CA LEU A 134 -68.88 -1.97 -10.59
C LEU A 134 -69.12 -1.94 -12.10
N ALA A 135 -68.08 -2.17 -12.90
CA ALA A 135 -68.20 -2.29 -14.36
C ALA A 135 -69.09 -3.48 -14.74
N ALA A 136 -68.88 -4.66 -14.11
CA ALA A 136 -69.71 -5.84 -14.34
C ALA A 136 -71.18 -5.65 -13.91
N ALA A 137 -71.44 -4.79 -12.92
CA ALA A 137 -72.79 -4.42 -12.48
C ALA A 137 -73.45 -3.30 -13.32
N GLY A 138 -72.83 -2.89 -14.45
CA GLY A 138 -73.37 -1.87 -15.35
C GLY A 138 -73.20 -0.42 -14.88
N ARG A 139 -72.44 -0.17 -13.81
CA ARG A 139 -72.18 1.17 -13.25
C ARG A 139 -70.87 1.74 -13.79
N ALA A 140 -70.82 2.02 -15.09
CA ALA A 140 -69.59 2.40 -15.80
C ALA A 140 -68.90 3.67 -15.23
N ALA A 141 -69.66 4.75 -14.97
CA ALA A 141 -69.09 5.99 -14.44
C ALA A 141 -68.43 5.78 -13.06
N ALA A 142 -69.10 5.05 -12.15
CA ALA A 142 -68.54 4.74 -10.83
C ALA A 142 -67.32 3.80 -10.91
N ALA A 143 -67.28 2.89 -11.88
CA ALA A 143 -66.13 2.02 -12.11
C ALA A 143 -64.89 2.80 -12.55
N GLU A 144 -65.09 3.82 -13.39
CA GLU A 144 -64.01 4.67 -13.89
C GLU A 144 -63.45 5.58 -12.80
N GLU A 145 -64.30 6.15 -11.94
CA GLU A 145 -63.86 6.91 -10.75
C GLU A 145 -62.98 6.06 -9.81
N VAL A 146 -63.40 4.83 -9.50
CA VAL A 146 -62.62 3.93 -8.62
C VAL A 146 -61.33 3.46 -9.30
N ALA A 147 -61.33 3.27 -10.63
CA ALA A 147 -60.12 2.96 -11.38
C ALA A 147 -59.12 4.11 -11.39
N GLN A 148 -59.59 5.36 -11.50
CA GLN A 148 -58.75 6.56 -11.38
C GLN A 148 -58.18 6.70 -9.97
N GLN A 149 -58.99 6.43 -8.93
CA GLN A 149 -58.50 6.39 -7.55
C GLN A 149 -57.39 5.33 -7.37
N ALA A 150 -57.55 4.14 -7.94
CA ALA A 150 -56.52 3.10 -7.92
C ALA A 150 -55.20 3.56 -8.58
N GLN A 151 -55.25 4.37 -9.64
CA GLN A 151 -54.03 4.91 -10.27
C GLN A 151 -53.35 5.99 -9.43
N GLN A 152 -54.10 6.71 -8.60
CA GLN A 152 -53.58 7.77 -7.73
C GLN A 152 -52.97 7.26 -6.42
N VAL A 153 -53.24 6.01 -6.02
CA VAL A 153 -52.61 5.41 -4.84
C VAL A 153 -51.12 5.12 -5.12
N VAL A 154 -50.27 6.01 -4.65
CA VAL A 154 -48.81 5.87 -4.66
C VAL A 154 -48.28 5.84 -3.23
N ALA A 155 -47.23 5.05 -2.99
CA ALA A 155 -46.57 5.03 -1.69
C ALA A 155 -45.82 6.34 -1.47
N ALA A 156 -46.05 6.97 -0.32
CA ALA A 156 -45.27 8.14 0.09
C ALA A 156 -43.81 7.73 0.37
N THR A 157 -42.86 8.35 -0.32
CA THR A 157 -41.43 8.11 -0.16
C THR A 157 -40.97 8.40 1.27
N VAL A 158 -40.25 7.47 1.89
CA VAL A 158 -39.58 7.71 3.19
C VAL A 158 -38.43 8.70 2.96
N PRO A 159 -38.46 9.91 3.55
CA PRO A 159 -37.39 10.89 3.36
C PRO A 159 -36.07 10.36 3.91
N GLU A 160 -34.98 10.72 3.25
CA GLU A 160 -33.64 10.51 3.80
C GLU A 160 -33.51 11.39 5.04
N ALA A 161 -33.48 10.76 6.23
CA ALA A 161 -33.17 11.50 7.44
C ALA A 161 -31.82 12.19 7.25
N GLU A 162 -31.76 13.50 7.44
CA GLU A 162 -30.49 14.23 7.46
C GLU A 162 -29.62 13.62 8.56
N ALA A 163 -28.76 12.67 8.18
CA ALA A 163 -27.89 12.01 9.13
C ALA A 163 -27.13 13.09 9.91
N PRO A 164 -27.02 13.01 11.24
CA PRO A 164 -26.29 13.99 12.02
C PRO A 164 -24.86 14.06 11.49
N ARG A 165 -24.56 15.11 10.71
CA ARG A 165 -23.25 15.33 10.13
C ARG A 165 -22.35 15.87 11.23
N ALA A 166 -21.62 14.98 11.89
CA ALA A 166 -20.53 15.40 12.74
C ALA A 166 -19.53 16.20 11.90
N ALA A 167 -19.27 17.45 12.29
CA ALA A 167 -18.33 18.31 11.59
C ALA A 167 -16.96 17.62 11.50
N GLY A 168 -16.40 17.54 10.28
CA GLY A 168 -15.10 16.92 10.02
C GLY A 168 -15.11 15.42 9.72
N ILE A 169 -16.27 14.75 9.67
CA ILE A 169 -16.38 13.34 9.28
C ILE A 169 -17.02 13.23 7.90
N ALA A 170 -16.32 12.61 6.95
CA ALA A 170 -16.84 12.29 5.62
C ALA A 170 -16.59 10.82 5.29
N THR A 171 -17.60 10.17 4.71
CA THR A 171 -17.45 8.83 4.13
C THR A 171 -16.87 9.01 2.72
N VAL A 172 -15.72 8.42 2.45
CA VAL A 172 -15.08 8.43 1.13
C VAL A 172 -15.15 7.03 0.56
N GLU A 173 -15.74 6.91 -0.62
CA GLU A 173 -15.73 5.66 -1.38
C GLU A 173 -14.35 5.48 -2.02
N ARG A 174 -13.70 4.35 -1.75
CA ARG A 174 -12.43 3.97 -2.35
C ARG A 174 -12.61 2.67 -3.12
N TRP A 175 -12.40 2.75 -4.42
CA TRP A 175 -12.33 1.57 -5.29
C TRP A 175 -10.99 0.87 -5.09
N THR A 176 -11.03 -0.42 -4.80
CA THR A 176 -9.87 -1.30 -4.65
C THR A 176 -10.05 -2.54 -5.51
N PHE A 177 -8.98 -3.31 -5.71
CA PHE A 177 -9.01 -4.56 -6.46
C PHE A 177 -8.25 -5.65 -5.71
N GLU A 178 -8.60 -6.89 -5.97
CA GLU A 178 -7.83 -8.07 -5.61
C GLU A 178 -7.60 -8.91 -6.86
N VAL A 179 -6.41 -9.53 -6.97
CA VAL A 179 -6.12 -10.47 -8.06
C VAL A 179 -6.54 -11.85 -7.59
N THR A 180 -7.67 -12.33 -8.10
CA THR A 180 -8.24 -13.64 -7.75
C THR A 180 -7.49 -14.81 -8.42
N ASP A 181 -7.04 -14.62 -9.66
CA ASP A 181 -6.24 -15.58 -10.42
C ASP A 181 -5.13 -14.87 -11.21
N MET A 182 -3.88 -15.09 -10.78
CA MET A 182 -2.70 -14.51 -11.41
C MET A 182 -2.43 -15.10 -12.81
N ALA A 183 -2.72 -16.39 -13.03
CA ALA A 183 -2.47 -17.03 -14.32
C ALA A 183 -3.42 -16.48 -15.39
N ALA A 184 -4.70 -16.30 -15.03
CA ALA A 184 -5.68 -15.66 -15.92
C ALA A 184 -5.28 -14.22 -16.28
N LEU A 185 -4.79 -13.44 -15.29
CA LEU A 185 -4.30 -12.08 -15.53
C LEU A 185 -3.12 -12.07 -16.52
N VAL A 186 -2.12 -12.93 -16.33
CA VAL A 186 -0.96 -13.02 -17.22
C VAL A 186 -1.38 -13.42 -18.64
N ALA A 187 -2.29 -14.40 -18.78
CA ALA A 187 -2.79 -14.81 -20.08
C ALA A 187 -3.51 -13.65 -20.81
N TYR A 188 -4.31 -12.87 -20.09
CA TYR A 188 -5.00 -11.72 -20.65
C TYR A 188 -4.03 -10.62 -21.11
N VAL A 189 -3.03 -10.30 -20.28
CA VAL A 189 -2.00 -9.29 -20.61
C VAL A 189 -1.12 -9.74 -21.78
N ALA A 190 -0.81 -11.04 -21.87
CA ALA A 190 -0.08 -11.59 -23.02
C ALA A 190 -0.85 -11.44 -24.34
N ALA A 191 -2.19 -11.56 -24.30
CA ALA A 191 -3.06 -11.32 -25.46
C ALA A 191 -3.29 -9.83 -25.75
N HIS A 192 -3.12 -8.94 -24.76
CA HIS A 192 -3.36 -7.50 -24.87
C HIS A 192 -2.13 -6.70 -24.38
N PRO A 193 -1.12 -6.48 -25.24
CA PRO A 193 0.13 -5.84 -24.86
C PRO A 193 0.01 -4.44 -24.24
N GLY A 194 -1.13 -3.75 -24.47
CA GLY A 194 -1.43 -2.46 -23.84
C GLY A 194 -1.45 -2.49 -22.31
N TYR A 195 -1.63 -3.66 -21.70
CA TYR A 195 -1.67 -3.83 -20.23
C TYR A 195 -0.36 -4.36 -19.64
N LEU A 196 0.74 -4.42 -20.41
CA LEU A 196 2.02 -4.95 -19.92
C LEU A 196 2.56 -4.17 -18.71
N TYR A 197 2.21 -2.89 -18.58
CA TYR A 197 2.59 -2.05 -17.43
C TYR A 197 2.01 -2.53 -16.08
N LEU A 198 1.03 -3.45 -16.08
CA LEU A 198 0.50 -4.06 -14.87
C LEU A 198 1.39 -5.20 -14.34
N LEU A 199 2.34 -5.70 -15.15
CA LEU A 199 3.18 -6.84 -14.79
C LEU A 199 4.65 -6.41 -14.65
N GLU A 200 5.24 -6.75 -13.51
CA GLU A 200 6.68 -6.60 -13.29
C GLU A 200 7.36 -7.96 -13.14
N ALA A 201 8.53 -8.09 -13.78
CA ALA A 201 9.34 -9.28 -13.63
C ALA A 201 10.00 -9.32 -12.24
N ASN A 202 9.86 -10.45 -11.54
CA ASN A 202 10.50 -10.64 -10.23
C ASN A 202 12.03 -10.77 -10.38
N GLN A 203 12.72 -9.63 -10.24
CA GLN A 203 14.17 -9.53 -10.40
C GLN A 203 14.95 -10.42 -9.43
N ALA A 204 14.46 -10.60 -8.19
CA ALA A 204 15.15 -11.38 -7.17
C ALA A 204 15.15 -12.86 -7.51
N GLU A 205 14.00 -13.41 -7.88
CA GLU A 205 13.88 -14.82 -8.29
C GLU A 205 14.59 -15.08 -9.62
N LEU A 206 14.53 -14.13 -10.57
CA LEU A 206 15.30 -14.22 -11.80
C LEU A 206 16.81 -14.29 -11.54
N ARG A 207 17.34 -13.46 -10.62
CA ARG A 207 18.76 -13.51 -10.24
C ARG A 207 19.13 -14.87 -9.63
N LYS A 208 18.29 -15.43 -8.75
CA LYS A 208 18.52 -16.78 -8.19
C LYS A 208 18.57 -17.82 -9.30
N LEU A 209 17.62 -17.78 -10.24
CA LEU A 209 17.57 -18.73 -11.36
C LEU A 209 18.79 -18.60 -12.28
N VAL A 210 19.23 -17.37 -12.56
CA VAL A 210 20.48 -17.08 -13.29
C VAL A 210 21.70 -17.61 -12.54
N GLN A 211 21.77 -17.46 -11.22
CA GLN A 211 22.90 -17.97 -10.42
C GLN A 211 22.97 -19.50 -10.41
N THR A 212 21.81 -20.17 -10.35
CA THR A 212 21.73 -21.63 -10.38
C THR A 212 22.03 -22.20 -11.77
N ARG A 213 21.44 -21.63 -12.83
CA ARG A 213 21.53 -22.17 -14.20
C ARG A 213 22.66 -21.58 -15.04
N LYS A 214 23.19 -20.42 -14.64
CA LYS A 214 24.29 -19.68 -15.30
C LYS A 214 24.09 -19.57 -16.81
N GLY A 215 25.12 -19.87 -17.61
CA GLY A 215 25.06 -19.84 -19.08
C GLY A 215 24.10 -20.83 -19.72
N GLY A 216 23.51 -21.77 -18.95
CA GLY A 216 22.50 -22.72 -19.42
C GLY A 216 21.05 -22.25 -19.26
N MET A 217 20.80 -20.97 -18.94
CA MET A 217 19.44 -20.45 -18.77
C MET A 217 18.75 -20.23 -20.13
N ALA A 218 17.84 -21.14 -20.48
CA ALA A 218 16.93 -20.99 -21.62
C ALA A 218 15.52 -20.54 -21.16
N LEU A 219 15.42 -19.33 -20.60
CA LEU A 219 14.12 -18.71 -20.29
C LEU A 219 13.82 -17.65 -21.36
N PRO A 220 12.78 -17.82 -22.19
CA PRO A 220 12.40 -16.82 -23.18
C PRO A 220 12.23 -15.43 -22.55
N GLY A 221 12.87 -14.42 -23.15
CA GLY A 221 12.82 -13.03 -22.68
C GLY A 221 13.89 -12.64 -21.63
N VAL A 222 14.74 -13.56 -21.15
CA VAL A 222 15.79 -13.25 -20.17
C VAL A 222 17.17 -13.72 -20.65
N ARG A 223 18.16 -12.83 -20.64
CA ARG A 223 19.56 -13.12 -21.03
C ARG A 223 20.51 -13.06 -19.83
N ALA A 224 21.17 -14.18 -19.53
CA ALA A 224 22.21 -14.26 -18.50
C ALA A 224 23.59 -13.85 -19.04
N TYR A 225 24.39 -13.11 -18.26
CA TYR A 225 25.78 -12.74 -18.58
C TYR A 225 26.65 -12.77 -17.30
N THR A 226 27.98 -12.93 -17.45
CA THR A 226 28.93 -12.97 -16.32
C THR A 226 29.81 -11.72 -16.31
N THR A 227 30.14 -11.24 -15.12
CA THR A 227 31.17 -10.21 -14.88
C THR A 227 32.12 -10.69 -13.79
N GLN A 228 33.43 -10.48 -13.98
CA GLN A 228 34.46 -10.85 -13.00
C GLN A 228 34.70 -9.70 -12.03
N HIS A 229 34.90 -10.00 -10.74
CA HIS A 229 35.27 -9.03 -9.71
C HIS A 229 36.26 -9.66 -8.72
N ILE A 230 37.24 -8.87 -8.28
CA ILE A 230 38.22 -9.28 -7.26
C ILE A 230 37.60 -9.05 -5.88
N ALA A 231 37.66 -10.05 -5.00
CA ALA A 231 37.17 -9.96 -3.64
C ALA A 231 38.32 -10.11 -2.64
N ALA A 232 38.41 -9.20 -1.67
CA ALA A 232 39.33 -9.27 -0.54
C ALA A 232 38.55 -9.24 0.78
N ARG A 233 38.98 -10.07 1.74
CA ARG A 233 38.44 -10.08 3.11
C ARG A 233 39.32 -9.19 3.98
N SER A 234 38.69 -8.26 4.68
CA SER A 234 39.27 -7.51 5.81
C SER A 234 39.31 -8.38 7.04
#